data_AF-A0A7N4V2I6-F1
#
_entry.id   AF-A0A7N4V2I6-F1
#
_cell.length_a   1.000
_cell.length_b   1.000
_cell.length_c   1.000
_cell.angle_alpha   90.00
_cell.angle_beta   90.00
_cell.angle_gamma   90.00
#
_symmetry.space_group_name_H-M   'P 1'
#
loop_
_entity.id
_entity.type
_entity.pdbx_description
1 polymer ?
#
loop_
_entity_poly.entity_id
_entity_poly.type
_entity_poly.pdbx_seq_one_letter_code
_entity_poly.pdbx_strand_id
1 'polypeptide(L)'
;MVSQVRRSVLFIQKQYSFNRGIYLCGHSAGAHLVSMVLLTDWTLHEVIPNIKGSYLVSGIYDLEPIVHSYINDKLQMTLEDAQRNSPMFCQKEAQSQVTSTCDLIIAVGQHDSPEFHQQSLDYFQVLRLHGWRVSFIEISNVDHFDIIEKLMQNEYILTQFPEGHGPKKAQVLPACRAVAEFETVCFPGCKMSAPPLPQTWQLYLLDSRISTFQNWPFTEDCACTPERMAEAGFIHCPSENEPDLAQCFFCFKELEGWEPEDDPMLEHKKHSSSCAFISIKKKIEELTLNEFLKLDKERAKNKIEKETSRKRIEFEERAKEVRHDIEQLAALE
;
A
#
# COMPACT_ATOMS: atom_id res chain seq x y z
N MET A 1 17.59 2.05 5.60
CA MET A 1 16.45 1.90 4.67
C MET A 1 16.02 0.44 4.52
N VAL A 2 16.90 -0.50 4.14
CA VAL A 2 16.58 -1.94 3.99
C VAL A 2 15.74 -2.52 5.15
N SER A 3 16.16 -2.29 6.40
CA SER A 3 15.41 -2.73 7.59
C SER A 3 13.98 -2.16 7.68
N GLN A 4 13.76 -0.90 7.26
CA GLN A 4 12.42 -0.31 7.24
C GLN A 4 11.53 -0.96 6.18
N VAL A 5 12.07 -1.28 5.01
CA VAL A 5 11.32 -1.98 3.95
C VAL A 5 10.94 -3.39 4.40
N ARG A 6 11.87 -4.13 5.02
CA ARG A 6 11.59 -5.45 5.62
C ARG A 6 10.46 -5.38 6.65
N ARG A 7 10.52 -4.40 7.56
CA ARG A 7 9.44 -4.16 8.54
C ARG A 7 8.12 -3.80 7.89
N SER A 8 8.14 -3.08 6.76
CA SER A 8 6.93 -2.73 6.02
C SER A 8 6.27 -3.97 5.40
N VAL A 9 7.05 -4.90 4.84
CA VAL A 9 6.54 -6.18 4.32
C VAL A 9 5.97 -7.04 5.44
N LEU A 10 6.65 -7.12 6.60
CA LEU A 10 6.12 -7.79 7.78
C LEU A 10 4.80 -7.17 8.24
N PHE A 11 4.72 -5.84 8.28
CA PHE A 11 3.50 -5.14 8.64
C PHE A 11 2.35 -5.51 7.70
N ILE A 12 2.58 -5.49 6.38
CA ILE A 12 1.58 -5.89 5.38
C ILE A 12 1.13 -7.33 5.58
N GLN A 13 2.07 -8.27 5.78
CA GLN A 13 1.73 -9.68 5.98
C GLN A 13 0.97 -9.90 7.29
N LYS A 14 1.31 -9.20 8.37
CA LYS A 14 0.59 -9.29 9.65
C LYS A 14 -0.81 -8.66 9.58
N GLN A 15 -0.90 -7.45 9.03
CA GLN A 15 -2.13 -6.69 8.93
C GLN A 15 -3.13 -7.32 7.95
N TYR A 16 -2.61 -7.89 6.86
CA TYR A 16 -3.39 -8.51 5.79
C TYR A 16 -3.01 -9.99 5.64
N SER A 17 -3.12 -10.76 6.73
CA SER A 17 -2.74 -12.18 6.76
C SER A 17 -3.48 -13.06 5.75
N PHE A 18 -4.69 -12.66 5.35
CA PHE A 18 -5.53 -13.34 4.35
C PHE A 18 -5.24 -12.94 2.90
N ASN A 19 -4.15 -12.20 2.63
CA ASN A 19 -3.80 -11.83 1.26
C ASN A 19 -3.57 -13.08 0.39
N ARG A 20 -3.99 -13.01 -0.89
CA ARG A 20 -3.79 -14.10 -1.86
C ARG A 20 -2.33 -14.22 -2.31
N GLY A 21 -1.53 -13.19 -2.06
CA GLY A 21 -0.13 -13.10 -2.41
C GLY A 21 0.35 -11.66 -2.42
N ILE A 22 1.66 -11.49 -2.20
CA ILE A 22 2.32 -10.19 -2.28
C ILE A 22 3.19 -10.17 -3.54
N TYR A 23 3.03 -9.13 -4.35
CA TYR A 23 3.92 -8.84 -5.46
C TYR A 23 4.74 -7.59 -5.14
N LEU A 24 6.05 -7.67 -5.32
CA LEU A 24 6.96 -6.55 -5.04
C LEU A 24 7.48 -5.97 -6.35
N CYS A 25 7.30 -4.67 -6.54
CA CYS A 25 7.87 -3.95 -7.66
C CYS A 25 8.83 -2.89 -7.14
N GLY A 26 10.02 -2.83 -7.70
CA GLY A 26 11.03 -1.84 -7.37
C GLY A 26 11.65 -1.29 -8.63
N HIS A 27 11.86 0.03 -8.65
CA HIS A 27 12.56 0.74 -9.72
C HIS A 27 13.84 1.37 -9.19
N SER A 28 14.96 1.27 -9.90
CA SER A 28 16.24 1.86 -9.47
C SER A 28 16.66 1.41 -8.07
N ALA A 29 16.92 2.33 -7.15
CA ALA A 29 17.17 2.03 -5.74
C ALA A 29 16.00 1.27 -5.07
N GLY A 30 14.78 1.34 -5.61
CA GLY A 30 13.66 0.49 -5.17
C GLY A 30 13.85 -0.97 -5.53
N ALA A 31 14.40 -1.28 -6.71
CA ALA A 31 14.70 -2.65 -7.12
C ALA A 31 15.75 -3.27 -6.20
N HIS A 32 16.79 -2.50 -5.84
CA HIS A 32 17.75 -2.85 -4.81
C HIS A 32 17.07 -3.28 -3.49
N LEU A 33 16.16 -2.45 -2.99
CA LEU A 33 15.47 -2.71 -1.72
C LEU A 33 14.59 -3.95 -1.80
N VAL A 34 13.89 -4.16 -2.92
CA VAL A 34 13.10 -5.38 -3.15
C VAL A 34 14.01 -6.61 -3.18
N SER A 35 15.15 -6.55 -3.86
CA SER A 35 16.14 -7.65 -3.85
C SER A 35 16.60 -7.98 -2.42
N MET A 36 16.89 -6.98 -1.59
CA MET A 36 17.27 -7.21 -0.19
C MET A 36 16.14 -7.81 0.66
N VAL A 37 14.87 -7.56 0.31
CA VAL A 37 13.69 -8.19 0.93
C VAL A 37 13.59 -9.65 0.52
N LEU A 38 13.78 -9.96 -0.77
CA LEU A 38 13.73 -11.32 -1.29
C LEU A 38 14.82 -12.22 -0.71
N LEU A 39 16.01 -11.67 -0.47
CA LEU A 39 17.15 -12.37 0.14
C LEU A 39 17.08 -12.46 1.68
N THR A 40 16.00 -11.97 2.30
CA THR A 40 15.85 -12.04 3.75
C THR A 40 15.47 -13.45 4.19
N ASP A 41 16.14 -13.97 5.22
CA ASP A 41 15.69 -15.19 5.89
C ASP A 41 14.46 -14.91 6.77
N TRP A 42 13.28 -15.11 6.17
CA TRP A 42 12.00 -14.90 6.83
C TRP A 42 11.70 -15.91 7.94
N THR A 43 12.44 -17.01 8.04
CA THR A 43 12.23 -18.01 9.10
C THR A 43 12.63 -17.48 10.48
N LEU A 44 13.47 -16.46 10.52
CA LEU A 44 13.89 -15.75 11.75
C LEU A 44 12.86 -14.70 12.22
N HIS A 45 11.75 -14.55 11.51
CA HIS A 45 10.72 -13.56 11.78
C HIS A 45 9.39 -14.21 12.21
N GLU A 46 8.54 -13.42 12.88
CA GLU A 46 7.25 -13.89 13.42
C GLU A 46 6.26 -14.38 12.35
N VAL A 47 6.37 -13.88 11.11
CA VAL A 47 5.54 -14.27 9.98
C VAL A 47 6.37 -14.38 8.71
N ILE A 48 6.04 -15.35 7.86
CA ILE A 48 6.66 -15.50 6.55
C ILE A 48 5.73 -14.84 5.51
N PRO A 49 6.20 -13.82 4.77
CA PRO A 49 5.40 -13.17 3.74
C PRO A 49 5.16 -14.10 2.55
N ASN A 50 3.91 -14.16 2.09
CA ASN A 50 3.50 -14.96 0.94
C ASN A 50 3.83 -14.23 -0.38
N ILE A 51 5.12 -14.04 -0.66
CA ILE A 51 5.59 -13.35 -1.87
C ILE A 51 5.42 -14.29 -3.08
N LYS A 52 4.63 -13.85 -4.06
CA LYS A 52 4.29 -14.62 -5.28
C LYS A 52 5.12 -14.23 -6.49
N GLY A 53 5.60 -13.00 -6.54
CA GLY A 53 6.42 -12.54 -7.65
C GLY A 53 7.03 -11.17 -7.40
N SER A 54 7.99 -10.81 -8.24
CA SER A 54 8.61 -9.50 -8.16
C SER A 54 9.17 -8.97 -9.47
N TYR A 55 9.19 -7.65 -9.57
CA TYR A 55 9.66 -6.88 -10.72
C TYR A 55 10.80 -5.97 -10.25
N LEU A 56 11.97 -6.18 -10.81
CA LEU A 56 13.17 -5.41 -10.54
C LEU A 56 13.51 -4.61 -11.79
N VAL A 57 13.12 -3.35 -11.81
CA VAL A 57 13.19 -2.49 -13.00
C VAL A 57 14.37 -1.54 -12.87
N SER A 58 15.29 -1.59 -13.82
CA SER A 58 16.49 -0.73 -13.90
C SER A 58 17.21 -0.63 -12.56
N GLY A 59 17.49 -1.77 -11.94
CA GLY A 59 17.96 -1.86 -10.57
C GLY A 59 19.48 -1.77 -10.42
N ILE A 60 19.91 -1.49 -9.19
CA ILE A 60 21.32 -1.53 -8.77
C ILE A 60 21.50 -2.63 -7.72
N TYR A 61 22.48 -3.51 -7.91
CA TYR A 61 22.65 -4.74 -7.11
C TYR A 61 24.05 -4.89 -6.52
N ASP A 62 25.01 -4.12 -7.03
CA ASP A 62 26.29 -3.84 -6.41
C ASP A 62 26.40 -2.34 -6.11
N LEU A 63 26.48 -2.02 -4.82
CA LEU A 63 26.60 -0.67 -4.29
C LEU A 63 28.06 -0.20 -4.16
N GLU A 64 29.05 -1.06 -4.32
CA GLU A 64 30.47 -0.69 -4.14
C GLU A 64 30.86 0.51 -5.02
N PRO A 65 30.49 0.58 -6.33
CA PRO A 65 30.79 1.74 -7.16
C PRO A 65 30.16 3.06 -6.65
N ILE A 66 29.02 2.99 -5.95
CA ILE A 66 28.31 4.18 -5.45
C ILE A 66 29.15 4.90 -4.40
N VAL A 67 29.93 4.16 -3.60
CA VAL A 67 30.79 4.71 -2.53
C VAL A 67 31.74 5.78 -3.06
N HIS A 68 32.13 5.68 -4.34
CA HIS A 68 33.05 6.57 -5.03
C HIS A 68 32.36 7.64 -5.90
N SER A 69 31.05 7.83 -5.74
CA SER A 69 30.25 8.79 -6.51
C SER A 69 29.64 9.89 -5.62
N TYR A 70 29.19 10.99 -6.24
CA TYR A 70 28.48 12.07 -5.56
C TYR A 70 27.20 11.62 -4.85
N ILE A 71 26.63 10.47 -5.22
CA ILE A 71 25.45 9.90 -4.56
C ILE A 71 25.78 9.55 -3.10
N ASN A 72 27.04 9.16 -2.81
CA ASN A 72 27.46 8.81 -1.47
C ASN A 72 27.58 10.01 -0.52
N ASP A 73 27.60 11.25 -1.03
CA ASP A 73 27.60 12.46 -0.20
C ASP A 73 26.39 12.47 0.75
N LYS A 74 25.27 11.89 0.32
CA LYS A 74 24.05 11.76 1.14
C LYS A 74 23.95 10.42 1.88
N LEU A 75 24.43 9.34 1.26
CA LEU A 75 24.28 7.99 1.82
C LEU A 75 25.32 7.68 2.90
N GLN A 76 26.51 8.31 2.83
CA GLN A 76 27.61 8.17 3.77
C GLN A 76 27.97 6.70 4.04
N MET A 77 27.93 5.87 3.00
CA MET A 77 28.23 4.44 3.10
C MET A 77 29.74 4.20 3.09
N THR A 78 30.18 3.31 3.97
CA THR A 78 31.49 2.69 3.87
C THR A 78 31.48 1.56 2.82
N LEU A 79 32.67 1.09 2.39
CA LEU A 79 32.76 -0.10 1.53
C LEU A 79 32.14 -1.34 2.19
N GLU A 80 32.27 -1.46 3.51
CA GLU A 80 31.64 -2.54 4.27
C GLU A 80 30.11 -2.44 4.23
N ASP A 81 29.56 -1.23 4.40
CA ASP A 81 28.12 -1.00 4.27
C ASP A 81 27.62 -1.34 2.87
N ALA A 82 28.36 -0.95 1.83
CA ALA A 82 28.03 -1.24 0.45
C ALA A 82 28.00 -2.75 0.19
N GLN A 83 29.08 -3.46 0.52
CA GLN A 83 29.18 -4.91 0.34
C GLN A 83 28.09 -5.68 1.10
N ARG A 84 27.85 -5.32 2.36
CA ARG A 84 26.79 -5.93 3.18
C ARG A 84 25.40 -5.70 2.62
N ASN A 85 25.19 -4.58 1.92
CA ASN A 85 23.91 -4.23 1.32
C ASN A 85 23.91 -4.42 -0.21
N SER A 86 24.83 -5.18 -0.81
CA SER A 86 24.81 -5.48 -2.24
C SER A 86 24.12 -6.83 -2.48
N PRO A 87 22.87 -6.88 -3.00
CA PRO A 87 22.18 -8.13 -3.32
C PRO A 87 22.99 -9.09 -4.19
N MET A 88 23.91 -8.57 -5.00
CA MET A 88 24.82 -9.36 -5.84
C MET A 88 25.61 -10.40 -5.04
N PHE A 89 25.94 -10.09 -3.79
CA PHE A 89 26.83 -10.92 -2.95
C PHE A 89 26.09 -11.69 -1.84
N CYS A 90 24.81 -11.40 -1.58
CA CYS A 90 24.04 -11.94 -0.45
C CYS A 90 23.29 -13.27 -0.76
N GLN A 91 23.78 -14.10 -1.68
CA GLN A 91 23.04 -15.28 -2.16
C GLN A 91 23.09 -16.52 -1.26
N LYS A 92 24.03 -16.55 -0.29
CA LYS A 92 24.20 -17.70 0.62
C LYS A 92 23.07 -17.87 1.64
N GLU A 93 22.22 -16.86 1.79
CA GLU A 93 21.18 -16.78 2.82
C GLU A 93 19.77 -17.12 2.29
N ALA A 94 19.62 -17.33 0.98
CA ALA A 94 18.31 -17.44 0.33
C ALA A 94 17.79 -18.87 0.13
N GLN A 95 18.21 -19.86 0.93
CA GLN A 95 17.71 -21.24 0.83
C GLN A 95 16.43 -21.49 1.66
N SER A 96 15.47 -20.58 1.61
CA SER A 96 14.15 -20.77 2.22
C SER A 96 13.02 -20.67 1.18
N GLN A 97 11.84 -21.19 1.55
CA GLN A 97 10.65 -21.48 0.73
C GLN A 97 10.21 -20.38 -0.26
N VAL A 98 10.65 -19.13 -0.10
CA VAL A 98 10.38 -18.02 -1.04
C VAL A 98 10.94 -18.31 -2.44
N THR A 99 12.08 -18.99 -2.54
CA THR A 99 12.74 -19.32 -3.82
C THR A 99 11.93 -20.21 -4.75
N SER A 100 11.08 -21.09 -4.22
CA SER A 100 10.35 -22.06 -5.04
C SER A 100 9.04 -21.52 -5.60
N THR A 101 8.44 -20.50 -4.96
CA THR A 101 7.11 -19.98 -5.33
C THR A 101 7.10 -18.57 -5.91
N CYS A 102 8.23 -17.86 -5.91
CA CYS A 102 8.33 -16.49 -6.42
C CYS A 102 8.84 -16.48 -7.87
N ASP A 103 8.10 -15.87 -8.80
CA ASP A 103 8.59 -15.57 -10.15
C ASP A 103 9.19 -14.16 -10.20
N LEU A 104 10.43 -14.06 -10.68
CA LEU A 104 11.19 -12.81 -10.72
C LEU A 104 11.37 -12.32 -12.16
N ILE A 105 11.12 -11.04 -12.38
CA ILE A 105 11.42 -10.37 -13.65
C ILE A 105 12.42 -9.25 -13.37
N ILE A 106 13.57 -9.32 -14.04
CA ILE A 106 14.53 -8.23 -14.10
C ILE A 106 14.34 -7.53 -15.44
N ALA A 107 14.01 -6.25 -15.39
CA ALA A 107 13.79 -5.42 -16.57
C ALA A 107 14.81 -4.28 -16.61
N VAL A 108 15.29 -3.93 -17.79
CA VAL A 108 16.17 -2.77 -18.02
C VAL A 108 15.73 -2.02 -19.28
N GLY A 109 15.85 -0.69 -19.28
CA GLY A 109 15.52 0.12 -20.43
C GLY A 109 16.64 0.11 -21.46
N GLN A 110 16.30 0.04 -22.74
CA GLN A 110 17.30 0.07 -23.82
C GLN A 110 18.21 1.30 -23.74
N HIS A 111 17.69 2.44 -23.28
CA HIS A 111 18.43 3.69 -23.16
C HIS A 111 18.96 3.95 -21.73
N ASP A 112 18.96 2.94 -20.85
CA ASP A 112 19.64 3.02 -19.55
C ASP A 112 21.17 3.08 -19.71
N SER A 113 21.86 3.51 -18.65
CA SER A 113 23.32 3.55 -18.67
C SER A 113 23.92 2.13 -18.74
N PRO A 114 25.15 1.98 -19.28
CA PRO A 114 25.82 0.68 -19.35
C PRO A 114 25.89 -0.06 -18.01
N GLU A 115 26.02 0.67 -16.90
CA GLU A 115 26.08 0.10 -15.55
C GLU A 115 24.76 -0.57 -15.14
N PHE A 116 23.60 0.00 -15.49
CA PHE A 116 22.30 -0.62 -15.21
C PHE A 116 22.10 -1.90 -16.02
N HIS A 117 22.54 -1.91 -17.27
CA HIS A 117 22.54 -3.11 -18.12
C HIS A 117 23.43 -4.19 -17.53
N GLN A 118 24.69 -3.84 -17.23
CA GLN A 118 25.67 -4.78 -16.71
C GLN A 118 25.22 -5.38 -15.37
N GLN A 119 24.82 -4.55 -14.40
CA GLN A 119 24.38 -5.04 -13.11
C GLN A 119 23.10 -5.88 -13.19
N SER A 120 22.15 -5.51 -14.05
CA SER A 120 20.92 -6.30 -14.24
C SER A 120 21.20 -7.67 -14.86
N LEU A 121 22.11 -7.74 -15.82
CA LEU A 121 22.52 -9.00 -16.43
C LEU A 121 23.31 -9.88 -15.45
N ASP A 122 24.26 -9.30 -14.71
CA ASP A 122 25.05 -10.02 -13.72
C ASP A 122 24.16 -10.57 -12.61
N TYR A 123 23.23 -9.75 -12.10
CA TYR A 123 22.31 -10.19 -11.05
C TYR A 123 21.35 -11.27 -11.53
N PHE A 124 20.86 -11.18 -12.77
CA PHE A 124 20.09 -12.24 -13.41
C PHE A 124 20.86 -13.56 -13.45
N GLN A 125 22.12 -13.53 -13.88
CA GLN A 125 22.96 -14.72 -13.96
C GLN A 125 23.20 -15.33 -12.58
N VAL A 126 23.53 -14.49 -11.59
CA VAL A 126 23.74 -14.90 -10.21
C VAL A 126 22.50 -15.60 -9.63
N LEU A 127 21.32 -15.00 -9.79
CA LEU A 127 20.07 -15.60 -9.31
C LEU A 127 19.74 -16.90 -10.02
N ARG A 128 19.92 -16.96 -11.34
CA ARG A 128 19.69 -18.18 -12.12
C ARG A 128 20.61 -19.32 -11.69
N LEU A 129 21.89 -19.03 -11.42
CA LEU A 129 22.86 -20.01 -10.91
C LEU A 129 22.46 -20.56 -9.53
N HIS A 130 21.81 -19.74 -8.70
CA HIS A 130 21.30 -20.15 -7.39
C HIS A 130 19.88 -20.76 -7.43
N GLY A 131 19.36 -21.04 -8.63
CA GLY A 131 18.11 -21.79 -8.81
C GLY A 131 16.83 -20.98 -8.76
N TRP A 132 16.90 -19.64 -8.78
CA TRP A 132 15.71 -18.80 -8.81
C TRP A 132 14.95 -18.91 -10.14
N ARG A 133 13.62 -18.84 -10.09
CA ARG A 133 12.77 -18.66 -11.27
C ARG A 133 12.80 -17.20 -11.69
N VAL A 134 13.79 -16.85 -12.52
CA VAL A 134 14.03 -15.47 -12.97
C VAL A 134 14.01 -15.37 -14.50
N SER A 135 13.45 -14.27 -15.00
CA SER A 135 13.50 -13.84 -16.40
C SER A 135 14.19 -12.48 -16.51
N PHE A 136 14.91 -12.26 -17.60
CA PHE A 136 15.52 -10.97 -17.94
C PHE A 136 14.86 -10.40 -19.20
N ILE A 137 14.53 -9.11 -19.18
CA ILE A 137 13.87 -8.41 -20.28
C ILE A 137 14.55 -7.06 -20.48
N GLU A 138 15.03 -6.81 -21.69
CA GLU A 138 15.37 -5.46 -22.13
C GLU A 138 14.16 -4.85 -22.86
N ILE A 139 13.77 -3.64 -22.48
CA ILE A 139 12.61 -2.96 -23.04
C ILE A 139 13.07 -1.92 -24.05
N SER A 140 12.61 -2.07 -25.29
CA SER A 140 12.97 -1.18 -26.39
C SER A 140 12.34 0.21 -26.26
N ASN A 141 13.04 1.24 -26.75
CA ASN A 141 12.57 2.62 -26.85
C ASN A 141 12.04 3.19 -25.51
N VAL A 142 12.68 2.83 -24.40
CA VAL A 142 12.48 3.45 -23.08
C VAL A 142 13.83 3.75 -22.46
N ASP A 143 13.86 4.85 -21.70
CA ASP A 143 14.94 5.19 -20.80
C ASP A 143 14.58 4.82 -19.35
N HIS A 144 15.48 5.21 -18.45
CA HIS A 144 15.43 4.88 -17.02
C HIS A 144 14.16 5.37 -16.34
N PHE A 145 13.50 6.40 -16.85
CA PHE A 145 12.27 6.96 -16.27
C PHE A 145 11.04 6.49 -17.03
N ASP A 146 11.08 6.52 -18.36
CA ASP A 146 9.97 6.11 -19.22
C ASP A 146 9.52 4.66 -18.99
N ILE A 147 10.44 3.80 -18.56
CA ILE A 147 10.18 2.38 -18.29
C ILE A 147 9.10 2.15 -17.23
N ILE A 148 8.92 3.07 -16.28
CA ILE A 148 7.87 2.97 -15.27
C ILE A 148 6.64 3.82 -15.60
N GLU A 149 6.77 4.91 -16.37
CA GLU A 149 5.65 5.78 -16.72
C GLU A 149 4.62 5.07 -17.61
N LYS A 150 5.10 4.14 -18.44
CA LYS A 150 4.27 3.32 -19.33
C LYS A 150 3.51 2.20 -18.60
N LEU A 151 3.71 1.99 -17.28
CA LEU A 151 2.96 1.00 -16.49
C LEU A 151 1.46 1.30 -16.40
N MET A 152 1.03 2.53 -16.70
CA MET A 152 -0.40 2.88 -16.78
C MET A 152 -1.05 2.39 -18.09
N GLN A 153 -0.26 1.90 -19.04
CA GLN A 153 -0.74 1.43 -20.34
C GLN A 153 -1.00 -0.08 -20.29
N ASN A 154 -2.23 -0.48 -20.63
CA ASN A 154 -2.65 -1.88 -20.55
C ASN A 154 -1.85 -2.79 -21.50
N GLU A 155 -1.34 -2.28 -22.61
CA GLU A 155 -0.59 -3.06 -23.62
C GLU A 155 0.92 -3.12 -23.35
N TYR A 156 1.38 -2.53 -22.25
CA TYR A 156 2.81 -2.45 -21.97
C TYR A 156 3.39 -3.80 -21.53
N ILE A 157 4.61 -4.11 -21.97
CA ILE A 157 5.20 -5.44 -21.76
C ILE A 157 5.31 -5.83 -20.27
N LEU A 158 5.47 -4.85 -19.37
CA LEU A 158 5.52 -5.10 -17.93
C LEU A 158 4.13 -5.23 -17.27
N THR A 159 3.05 -4.83 -17.94
CA THR A 159 1.66 -4.98 -17.44
C THR A 159 1.00 -6.25 -17.97
N GLN A 160 1.58 -6.88 -18.99
CA GLN A 160 1.14 -8.14 -19.57
C GLN A 160 1.68 -9.31 -18.74
N PHE A 161 0.90 -9.76 -17.76
CA PHE A 161 1.19 -10.98 -17.00
C PHE A 161 1.07 -12.22 -17.90
N PRO A 162 2.10 -13.08 -18.00
CA PRO A 162 1.90 -14.41 -18.54
C PRO A 162 1.15 -15.25 -17.50
N GLU A 163 -0.14 -15.49 -17.74
CA GLU A 163 -0.89 -16.50 -16.98
C GLU A 163 -0.35 -17.90 -17.31
N GLY A 164 0.51 -18.41 -16.43
CA GLY A 164 0.96 -19.79 -16.43
C GLY A 164 1.98 -20.13 -17.52
N HIS A 165 2.92 -21.00 -17.13
CA HIS A 165 3.99 -21.63 -17.90
C HIS A 165 5.37 -20.95 -17.79
N GLY A 166 6.34 -21.77 -17.36
CA GLY A 166 7.78 -21.50 -17.46
C GLY A 166 8.25 -21.26 -18.90
N PRO A 167 9.57 -21.09 -19.09
CA PRO A 167 10.13 -20.21 -20.11
C PRO A 167 9.76 -20.69 -21.52
N LYS A 168 8.88 -19.94 -22.19
CA LYS A 168 8.90 -19.90 -23.66
C LYS A 168 10.09 -19.04 -24.05
N LYS A 169 11.07 -19.69 -24.68
CA LYS A 169 12.29 -19.11 -25.25
C LYS A 169 12.03 -17.71 -25.83
N ALA A 170 12.67 -16.70 -25.23
CA ALA A 170 12.98 -15.47 -25.93
C ALA A 170 14.03 -15.80 -27.01
N GLN A 171 13.57 -16.12 -28.21
CA GLN A 171 14.36 -15.93 -29.42
C GLN A 171 13.48 -15.22 -30.43
N VAL A 172 13.85 -13.96 -30.70
CA VAL A 172 13.82 -13.27 -31.99
C VAL A 172 12.50 -13.34 -32.79
N LEU A 173 11.90 -12.16 -33.02
CA LEU A 173 10.86 -11.84 -34.03
C LEU A 173 11.04 -12.61 -35.37
N PRO A 174 10.01 -12.79 -36.25
CA PRO A 174 8.64 -12.22 -36.24
C PRO A 174 7.49 -13.21 -36.63
N ALA A 175 6.26 -12.66 -36.61
CA ALA A 175 5.07 -13.05 -37.38
C ALA A 175 4.20 -14.20 -36.85
N CYS A 176 3.26 -13.87 -35.95
CA CYS A 176 2.09 -14.69 -35.69
C CYS A 176 1.03 -14.49 -36.77
N ARG A 177 0.66 -15.61 -37.40
CA ARG A 177 -0.65 -15.80 -38.03
C ARG A 177 -1.37 -16.87 -37.22
N ALA A 178 -2.64 -16.56 -36.92
CA ALA A 178 -3.77 -17.47 -36.79
C ALA A 178 -4.09 -18.08 -35.40
N VAL A 179 -5.34 -17.78 -34.99
CA VAL A 179 -6.40 -18.56 -34.27
C VAL A 179 -6.05 -19.22 -32.93
N ALA A 180 -6.95 -19.37 -31.95
CA ALA A 180 -8.31 -18.92 -31.63
C ALA A 180 -8.65 -19.65 -30.31
N GLU A 181 -9.60 -19.08 -29.54
CA GLU A 181 -10.53 -19.74 -28.61
C GLU A 181 -9.96 -20.67 -27.51
N PHE A 182 -10.30 -20.42 -26.25
CA PHE A 182 -10.93 -21.44 -25.40
C PHE A 182 -11.61 -20.83 -24.17
N GLU A 183 -12.78 -21.38 -23.90
CA GLU A 183 -13.76 -21.02 -22.89
C GLU A 183 -13.30 -21.28 -21.45
N THR A 184 -13.91 -20.51 -20.55
CA THR A 184 -13.92 -20.63 -19.10
C THR A 184 -14.30 -22.04 -18.64
N VAL A 185 -13.43 -22.69 -17.87
CA VAL A 185 -13.81 -23.90 -17.11
C VAL A 185 -14.07 -23.50 -15.67
N CYS A 186 -15.34 -23.34 -15.31
CA CYS A 186 -15.79 -23.28 -13.92
C CYS A 186 -16.23 -24.67 -13.44
N PHE A 187 -15.70 -25.13 -12.31
CA PHE A 187 -16.23 -26.29 -11.60
C PHE A 187 -17.57 -25.93 -10.91
N PRO A 188 -18.61 -26.78 -10.97
CA PRO A 188 -19.88 -26.49 -10.31
C PRO A 188 -19.76 -26.74 -8.80
N GLY A 189 -19.96 -25.69 -7.99
CA GLY A 189 -20.20 -25.81 -6.54
C GLY A 189 -19.35 -24.93 -5.62
N CYS A 190 -18.31 -24.25 -6.11
CA CYS A 190 -17.48 -23.39 -5.25
C CYS A 190 -17.92 -21.93 -5.35
N LYS A 191 -18.90 -21.51 -4.53
CA LYS A 191 -19.11 -20.07 -4.25
C LYS A 191 -17.99 -19.61 -3.32
N MET A 192 -16.81 -19.32 -3.84
CA MET A 192 -15.78 -18.63 -3.07
C MET A 192 -16.14 -17.14 -3.02
N SER A 193 -16.77 -16.69 -1.94
CA SER A 193 -16.89 -15.27 -1.64
C SER A 193 -15.50 -14.65 -1.50
N ALA A 194 -15.27 -13.47 -2.07
CA ALA A 194 -14.04 -12.72 -1.84
C ALA A 194 -13.80 -12.54 -0.33
N PRO A 195 -12.54 -12.61 0.15
CA PRO A 195 -12.25 -12.38 1.56
C PRO A 195 -12.70 -10.95 1.96
N PRO A 196 -13.22 -10.76 3.19
CA PRO A 196 -13.74 -9.48 3.62
C PRO A 196 -12.62 -8.44 3.70
N LEU A 197 -12.96 -7.18 3.40
CA LEU A 197 -12.03 -6.07 3.55
C LEU A 197 -11.53 -5.96 5.01
N PRO A 198 -10.29 -5.47 5.22
CA PRO A 198 -9.77 -5.14 6.54
C PRO A 198 -10.74 -4.22 7.30
N GLN A 199 -10.86 -4.39 8.61
CA GLN A 199 -11.83 -3.63 9.43
C GLN A 199 -11.66 -2.11 9.28
N THR A 200 -10.43 -1.63 9.10
CA THR A 200 -10.11 -0.22 8.85
C THR A 200 -10.65 0.32 7.54
N TRP A 201 -10.90 -0.55 6.56
CA TRP A 201 -11.41 -0.21 5.22
C TRP A 201 -12.86 -0.61 5.00
N GLN A 202 -13.47 -1.39 5.89
CA GLN A 202 -14.89 -1.75 5.79
C GLN A 202 -15.78 -0.51 5.70
N LEU A 203 -15.46 0.56 6.42
CA LEU A 203 -16.24 1.80 6.43
C LEU A 203 -16.21 2.57 5.09
N TYR A 204 -15.38 2.19 4.12
CA TYR A 204 -15.50 2.71 2.75
C TYR A 204 -16.74 2.15 2.03
N LEU A 205 -17.22 0.97 2.42
CA LEU A 205 -18.45 0.39 1.91
C LEU A 205 -19.66 1.08 2.55
N LEU A 206 -20.65 1.43 1.71
CA LEU A 206 -21.88 2.09 2.15
C LEU A 206 -22.64 1.22 3.16
N ASP A 207 -22.85 -0.05 2.85
CA ASP A 207 -23.58 -0.99 3.72
C ASP A 207 -22.93 -1.13 5.10
N SER A 208 -21.60 -1.12 5.17
CA SER A 208 -20.89 -1.15 6.44
C SER A 208 -21.19 0.10 7.28
N ARG A 209 -21.29 1.28 6.66
CA ARG A 209 -21.70 2.50 7.38
C ARG A 209 -23.16 2.46 7.81
N ILE A 210 -24.08 2.04 6.93
CA ILE A 210 -25.51 1.87 7.27
C ILE A 210 -25.66 0.95 8.49
N SER A 211 -24.91 -0.16 8.53
CA SER A 211 -24.98 -1.13 9.63
C SER A 211 -24.57 -0.57 11.01
N THR A 212 -23.91 0.60 11.06
CA THR A 212 -23.57 1.26 12.33
C THR A 212 -24.78 1.91 13.00
N PHE A 213 -25.80 2.30 12.23
CA PHE A 213 -26.99 3.01 12.72
C PHE A 213 -27.94 2.06 13.46
N GLN A 214 -27.62 1.79 14.72
CA GLN A 214 -28.48 1.06 15.64
C GLN A 214 -29.32 2.04 16.46
N ASN A 215 -30.65 1.85 16.48
CA ASN A 215 -31.61 2.70 17.19
C ASN A 215 -31.56 4.19 16.78
N TRP A 216 -31.24 4.46 15.50
CA TRP A 216 -31.24 5.83 14.99
C TRP A 216 -32.66 6.42 15.00
N PRO A 217 -32.88 7.63 15.55
CA PRO A 217 -34.22 8.16 15.80
C PRO A 217 -34.97 8.57 14.52
N PHE A 218 -34.27 8.86 13.43
CA PHE A 218 -34.84 9.41 12.20
C PHE A 218 -34.86 8.36 11.08
N THR A 219 -36.02 7.78 10.83
CA THR A 219 -36.19 6.70 9.85
C THR A 219 -37.10 7.16 8.71
N GLU A 220 -38.26 6.53 8.52
CA GLU A 220 -39.20 6.88 7.46
C GLU A 220 -39.61 8.38 7.57
N ASP A 221 -39.80 9.03 6.42
CA ASP A 221 -40.18 10.44 6.26
C ASP A 221 -39.17 11.52 6.73
N CYS A 222 -37.94 11.15 7.11
CA CYS A 222 -36.88 12.09 7.51
C CYS A 222 -35.81 12.31 6.41
N ALA A 223 -35.15 13.47 6.40
CA ALA A 223 -34.03 13.79 5.52
C ALA A 223 -32.70 13.17 6.00
N CYS A 224 -32.56 12.93 7.31
CA CYS A 224 -31.37 12.36 7.94
C CYS A 224 -31.52 10.85 8.26
N THR A 225 -32.15 10.09 7.35
CA THR A 225 -32.21 8.61 7.41
C THR A 225 -30.82 7.96 7.51
N PRO A 226 -30.69 6.73 8.07
CA PRO A 226 -29.42 5.99 8.10
C PRO A 226 -28.72 5.89 6.74
N GLU A 227 -29.48 5.70 5.67
CA GLU A 227 -28.98 5.62 4.29
C GLU A 227 -28.34 6.93 3.87
N ARG A 228 -29.05 8.06 4.06
CA ARG A 228 -28.54 9.39 3.71
C ARG A 228 -27.37 9.82 4.58
N MET A 229 -27.39 9.48 5.85
CA MET A 229 -26.26 9.68 6.76
C MET A 229 -25.02 8.90 6.28
N ALA A 230 -25.19 7.63 5.93
CA ALA A 230 -24.12 6.80 5.42
C ALA A 230 -23.63 7.25 4.04
N GLU A 231 -24.50 7.71 3.14
CA GLU A 231 -24.11 8.32 1.85
C GLU A 231 -23.23 9.55 2.05
N ALA A 232 -23.55 10.37 3.07
CA ALA A 232 -22.73 11.50 3.47
C ALA A 232 -21.44 11.12 4.22
N GLY A 233 -21.19 9.82 4.43
CA GLY A 233 -19.98 9.33 5.07
C GLY A 233 -20.05 9.28 6.59
N PHE A 234 -21.22 9.45 7.19
CA PHE A 234 -21.38 9.29 8.63
C PHE A 234 -21.47 7.82 9.04
N ILE A 235 -20.98 7.56 10.24
CA ILE A 235 -21.24 6.37 11.04
C ILE A 235 -21.88 6.80 12.35
N HIS A 236 -22.73 5.96 12.91
CA HIS A 236 -23.33 6.19 14.22
C HIS A 236 -22.37 5.72 15.32
N CYS A 237 -22.08 6.59 16.28
CA CYS A 237 -21.20 6.32 17.41
C CYS A 237 -21.76 6.95 18.71
N PRO A 238 -22.91 6.47 19.20
CA PRO A 238 -23.63 7.10 20.31
C PRO A 238 -22.87 6.98 21.64
N SER A 239 -23.09 7.94 22.52
CA SER A 239 -22.70 7.90 23.93
C SER A 239 -23.95 7.94 24.82
N GLU A 240 -23.81 7.69 26.13
CA GLU A 240 -24.96 7.79 27.06
C GLU A 240 -25.59 9.20 27.09
N ASN A 241 -24.77 10.23 26.82
CA ASN A 241 -25.22 11.63 26.83
C ASN A 241 -25.59 12.14 25.43
N GLU A 242 -25.11 11.47 24.37
CA GLU A 242 -25.19 11.92 22.98
C GLU A 242 -25.72 10.74 22.12
N PRO A 243 -27.01 10.41 22.23
CA PRO A 243 -27.58 9.19 21.64
C PRO A 243 -27.69 9.23 20.12
N ASP A 244 -27.53 10.40 19.50
CA ASP A 244 -27.55 10.64 18.05
C ASP A 244 -26.19 11.11 17.51
N LEU A 245 -25.11 10.87 18.26
CA LEU A 245 -23.76 11.25 17.85
C LEU A 245 -23.34 10.50 16.59
N ALA A 246 -23.07 11.26 15.53
CA ALA A 246 -22.60 10.75 14.25
C ALA A 246 -21.21 11.30 13.93
N GLN A 247 -20.35 10.46 13.37
CA GLN A 247 -18.99 10.83 13.00
C GLN A 247 -18.73 10.50 11.53
N CYS A 248 -18.11 11.43 10.79
CA CYS A 248 -17.63 11.10 9.45
C CYS A 248 -16.48 10.07 9.54
N PHE A 249 -16.58 8.94 8.85
CA PHE A 249 -15.55 7.88 8.91
C PHE A 249 -14.19 8.31 8.34
N PHE A 250 -14.16 9.40 7.56
CA PHE A 250 -13.01 9.86 6.79
C PHE A 250 -12.29 11.06 7.42
N CYS A 251 -13.01 12.13 7.75
CA CYS A 251 -12.44 13.32 8.38
C CYS A 251 -12.58 13.32 9.91
N PHE A 252 -13.32 12.35 10.47
CA PHE A 252 -13.53 12.18 11.91
C PHE A 252 -14.22 13.37 12.61
N LYS A 253 -14.90 14.24 11.84
CA LYS A 253 -15.77 15.28 12.40
C LYS A 253 -17.00 14.64 13.02
N GLU A 254 -17.24 14.95 14.29
CA GLU A 254 -18.43 14.56 15.06
C GLU A 254 -19.49 15.66 14.99
N LEU A 255 -20.75 15.24 14.88
CA LEU A 255 -21.95 16.06 14.91
C LEU A 255 -23.03 15.33 15.70
N GLU A 256 -23.77 16.07 16.51
CA GLU A 256 -24.89 15.63 17.33
C GLU A 256 -26.01 16.67 17.25
N GLY A 257 -27.18 16.35 17.80
CA GLY A 257 -28.35 17.23 17.77
C GLY A 257 -29.00 17.28 16.38
N TRP A 258 -29.10 16.13 15.73
CA TRP A 258 -29.72 16.00 14.41
C TRP A 258 -31.22 16.24 14.49
N GLU A 259 -31.75 16.96 13.50
CA GLU A 259 -33.18 17.21 13.30
C GLU A 259 -33.68 16.42 12.08
N PRO A 260 -34.97 16.01 12.04
CA PRO A 260 -35.49 15.18 10.96
C PRO A 260 -35.39 15.84 9.57
N GLU A 261 -35.32 17.17 9.48
CA GLU A 261 -35.18 17.93 8.24
C GLU A 261 -33.73 18.14 7.77
N ASP A 262 -32.74 17.76 8.58
CA ASP A 262 -31.33 17.99 8.26
C ASP A 262 -30.88 17.18 7.04
N ASP A 263 -30.18 17.84 6.11
CA ASP A 263 -29.50 17.16 5.01
C ASP A 263 -28.05 16.81 5.44
N PRO A 264 -27.72 15.51 5.57
CA PRO A 264 -26.39 15.11 6.05
C PRO A 264 -25.24 15.59 5.17
N MET A 265 -25.42 15.70 3.86
CA MET A 265 -24.38 16.21 2.96
C MET A 265 -24.14 17.70 3.16
N LEU A 266 -25.19 18.48 3.41
CA LEU A 266 -25.07 19.91 3.67
C LEU A 266 -24.40 20.16 5.02
N GLU A 267 -24.81 19.45 6.07
CA GLU A 267 -24.20 19.57 7.40
C GLU A 267 -22.73 19.13 7.38
N HIS A 268 -22.39 18.04 6.67
CA HIS A 268 -21.00 17.65 6.48
C HIS A 268 -20.19 18.76 5.79
N LYS A 269 -20.71 19.31 4.68
CA LYS A 269 -20.01 20.37 3.95
C LYS A 269 -19.84 21.65 4.77
N LYS A 270 -20.82 22.00 5.60
CA LYS A 270 -20.80 23.17 6.49
C LYS A 270 -19.76 23.01 7.60
N HIS A 271 -19.67 21.84 8.21
CA HIS A 271 -18.80 21.58 9.36
C HIS A 271 -17.42 21.00 9.01
N SER A 272 -17.22 20.51 7.78
CA SER A 272 -15.96 19.98 7.27
C SER A 272 -15.86 20.11 5.74
N SER A 273 -15.87 21.36 5.23
CA SER A 273 -15.85 21.65 3.79
C SER A 273 -14.62 21.12 3.04
N SER A 274 -13.52 20.84 3.75
CA SER A 274 -12.26 20.33 3.20
C SER A 274 -12.18 18.79 3.19
N CYS A 275 -13.23 18.08 3.62
CA CYS A 275 -13.23 16.63 3.64
C CYS A 275 -13.07 16.06 2.22
N ALA A 276 -12.01 15.29 2.00
CA ALA A 276 -11.71 14.73 0.67
C ALA A 276 -12.77 13.72 0.22
N PHE A 277 -13.43 13.01 1.15
CA PHE A 277 -14.48 12.03 0.84
C PHE A 277 -15.68 12.65 0.10
N ILE A 278 -16.24 13.75 0.62
CA ILE A 278 -17.38 14.43 -0.02
C ILE A 278 -17.00 15.15 -1.32
N SER A 279 -15.71 15.25 -1.63
CA SER A 279 -15.20 15.85 -2.86
C SER A 279 -14.97 14.84 -3.98
N ILE A 280 -15.12 13.53 -3.70
CA ILE A 280 -14.92 12.47 -4.68
C ILE A 280 -16.09 12.46 -5.67
N LYS A 281 -15.78 12.41 -6.97
CA LYS A 281 -16.77 12.34 -8.05
C LYS A 281 -17.10 10.92 -8.52
N LYS A 282 -16.18 9.98 -8.27
CA LYS A 282 -16.32 8.55 -8.62
C LYS A 282 -16.96 7.79 -7.46
N LYS A 283 -17.67 6.70 -7.76
CA LYS A 283 -18.05 5.75 -6.71
C LYS A 283 -16.80 5.10 -6.14
N ILE A 284 -16.83 4.72 -4.86
CA ILE A 284 -15.71 4.03 -4.20
C ILE A 284 -15.32 2.74 -4.95
N GLU A 285 -16.32 2.02 -5.46
CA GLU A 285 -16.15 0.78 -6.24
C GLU A 285 -15.46 0.99 -7.59
N GLU A 286 -15.46 2.23 -8.11
CA GLU A 286 -14.88 2.60 -9.41
C GLU A 286 -13.47 3.20 -9.26
N LEU A 287 -12.97 3.34 -8.02
CA LEU A 287 -11.63 3.82 -7.77
C LEU A 287 -10.60 2.77 -8.16
N THR A 288 -9.56 3.18 -8.87
CA THR A 288 -8.35 2.37 -8.99
C THR A 288 -7.68 2.21 -7.62
N LEU A 289 -6.89 1.15 -7.43
CA LEU A 289 -6.16 0.94 -6.18
C LEU A 289 -5.29 2.14 -5.79
N ASN A 290 -4.64 2.79 -6.75
CA ASN A 290 -3.82 3.98 -6.48
C ASN A 290 -4.67 5.17 -6.01
N GLU A 291 -5.82 5.42 -6.64
CA GLU A 291 -6.76 6.46 -6.20
C GLU A 291 -7.27 6.17 -4.79
N PHE A 292 -7.63 4.91 -4.50
CA PHE A 292 -8.03 4.48 -3.17
C PHE A 292 -6.92 4.67 -2.12
N LEU A 293 -5.68 4.26 -2.42
CA LEU A 293 -4.56 4.41 -1.48
C LEU A 293 -4.20 5.88 -1.24
N LYS A 294 -4.32 6.76 -2.24
CA LYS A 294 -4.17 8.21 -2.05
C LYS A 294 -5.26 8.75 -1.12
N LEU A 295 -6.49 8.28 -1.29
CA LEU A 295 -7.62 8.66 -0.45
C LEU A 295 -7.44 8.16 1.01
N ASP A 296 -7.06 6.90 1.20
CA ASP A 296 -6.82 6.32 2.54
C ASP A 296 -5.61 6.94 3.24
N LYS A 297 -4.59 7.38 2.48
CA LYS A 297 -3.49 8.20 3.03
C LYS A 297 -4.00 9.49 3.66
N GLU A 298 -4.90 10.22 2.98
CA GLU A 298 -5.49 11.45 3.54
C GLU A 298 -6.38 11.14 4.76
N ARG A 299 -7.11 10.03 4.75
CA ARG A 299 -7.84 9.56 5.93
C ARG A 299 -6.91 9.27 7.12
N ALA A 300 -5.82 8.56 6.89
CA ALA A 300 -4.85 8.25 7.94
C ALA A 300 -4.25 9.53 8.53
N LYS A 301 -3.98 10.53 7.70
CA LYS A 301 -3.55 11.86 8.15
C LYS A 301 -4.60 12.54 9.03
N ASN A 302 -5.86 12.57 8.60
CA ASN A 302 -6.97 13.14 9.39
C ASN A 302 -7.10 12.46 10.77
N LYS A 303 -6.93 11.13 10.82
CA LYS A 303 -6.97 10.37 12.06
C LYS A 303 -5.85 10.80 13.02
N ILE A 304 -4.62 10.88 12.51
CA ILE A 304 -3.46 11.32 13.30
C ILE A 304 -3.69 12.74 13.82
N GLU A 305 -4.15 13.65 12.96
CA GLU A 305 -4.45 15.04 13.35
C GLU A 305 -5.48 15.11 14.48
N LYS A 306 -6.60 14.37 14.38
CA LYS A 306 -7.61 14.31 15.46
C LYS A 306 -7.01 13.78 16.77
N GLU A 307 -6.30 12.67 16.72
CA GLU A 307 -5.68 12.07 17.92
C GLU A 307 -4.63 12.97 18.55
N THR A 308 -3.82 13.65 17.75
CA THR A 308 -2.82 14.63 18.22
C THR A 308 -3.50 15.85 18.84
N SER A 309 -4.55 16.39 18.22
CA SER A 309 -5.33 17.50 18.77
C SER A 309 -5.97 17.14 20.11
N ARG A 310 -6.56 15.94 20.24
CA ARG A 310 -7.12 15.46 21.51
C ARG A 310 -6.07 15.38 22.61
N LYS A 311 -4.93 14.73 22.33
CA LYS A 311 -3.81 14.65 23.30
C LYS A 311 -3.26 16.01 23.71
N ARG A 312 -3.28 16.98 22.79
CA ARG A 312 -2.88 18.36 23.09
C ARG A 312 -3.84 19.01 24.09
N ILE A 313 -5.16 18.87 23.88
CA ILE A 313 -6.18 19.40 24.79
C ILE A 313 -6.05 18.76 26.19
N GLU A 314 -5.95 17.42 26.25
CA GLU A 314 -5.75 16.69 27.51
C GLU A 314 -4.51 17.19 28.28
N PHE A 315 -3.41 17.43 27.55
CA PHE A 315 -2.19 17.99 28.14
C PHE A 315 -2.39 19.42 28.64
N GLU A 316 -3.06 20.28 27.88
CA GLU A 316 -3.35 21.66 28.25
C GLU A 316 -4.27 21.75 29.49
N GLU A 317 -5.29 20.90 29.58
CA GLU A 317 -6.18 20.82 30.74
C GLU A 317 -5.43 20.38 31.99
N ARG A 318 -4.65 19.30 31.90
CA ARG A 318 -3.82 18.83 33.01
C ARG A 318 -2.78 19.86 33.43
N ALA A 319 -2.22 20.61 32.49
CA ALA A 319 -1.29 21.70 32.80
C ALA A 319 -1.97 22.84 33.57
N LYS A 320 -3.24 23.15 33.29
CA LYS A 320 -4.03 24.13 34.05
C LYS A 320 -4.31 23.65 35.47
N GLU A 321 -4.67 22.37 35.65
CA GLU A 321 -4.89 21.77 36.97
C GLU A 321 -3.62 21.84 37.82
N VAL A 322 -2.49 21.36 37.29
CA VAL A 322 -1.20 21.39 38.01
C VAL A 322 -0.80 22.82 38.35
N ARG A 323 -1.03 23.78 37.45
CA ARG A 323 -0.77 25.20 37.73
C ARG A 323 -1.65 25.71 38.88
N HIS A 324 -2.93 25.38 38.88
CA HIS A 324 -3.85 25.76 39.94
C HIS A 324 -3.40 25.21 41.30
N ASP A 325 -2.98 23.94 41.35
CA ASP A 325 -2.47 23.31 42.57
C ASP A 325 -1.19 24.00 43.11
N ILE A 326 -0.28 24.37 42.21
CA ILE A 326 0.94 25.12 42.57
C ILE A 326 0.57 26.48 43.18
N GLU A 327 -0.38 27.20 42.56
CA GLU A 327 -0.86 28.50 43.06
C GLU A 327 -1.55 28.36 44.44
N GLN A 328 -2.30 27.29 44.68
CA GLN A 328 -2.90 27.02 46.00
C GLN A 328 -1.86 26.70 47.08
N LEU A 329 -0.86 25.87 46.76
CA LEU A 329 0.22 25.53 47.70
C LEU A 329 1.04 26.76 48.08
N ALA A 330 1.34 27.62 47.10
CA ALA A 330 2.09 28.85 47.33
C ALA A 330 1.32 29.89 48.19
N ALA A 331 -0.02 29.83 48.22
CA ALA A 331 -0.85 30.72 49.03
C ALA A 331 -0.99 30.28 50.50
N LEU A 332 -0.50 29.09 50.85
CA LEU A 332 -0.52 28.54 52.21
C LEU A 332 0.78 28.83 53.01
N GLU A 333 1.81 29.36 52.35
CA GLU A 333 3.05 29.90 52.96
C GLU A 333 2.94 31.42 53.16
#